data_AF-A0A9X2ED69-F1
#
_entry.id   AF-A0A9X2ED69-F1
#
_cell.length_a   1.000
_cell.length_b   1.000
_cell.length_c   1.000
_cell.angle_alpha   90.00
_cell.angle_beta   90.00
_cell.angle_gamma   90.00
#
_symmetry.space_group_name_H-M   'P 1'
#
loop_
_entity.id
_entity.type
_entity.pdbx_description
1 polymer ?
#
loop_
_entity_poly.entity_id
_entity_poly.type
_entity_poly.pdbx_seq_one_letter_code
_entity_poly.pdbx_strand_id
1 'polypeptide(L)'
;MGTQKWQIDPESFGKAAGRTQHVADRIGAVWSKLDSGLAALGSPWGTCRTGDQFANGEGGNGYLKTKTGVGQGLVGPQGMVPSIGNLADGQRKTGEKVREFETGNAGRFKPKK
;
A
#
# COMPACT_ATOMS: atom_id res chain seq x y z
N MET A 1 16.09 -35.02 5.76
CA MET A 1 15.58 -33.65 5.54
C MET A 1 14.18 -33.56 6.13
N GLY A 2 13.90 -32.50 6.89
CA GLY A 2 12.86 -32.45 7.91
C GLY A 2 11.42 -32.63 7.42
N THR A 3 10.71 -33.52 8.10
CA THR A 3 9.25 -33.73 8.05
C THR A 3 8.52 -32.68 8.90
N GLN A 4 8.73 -31.39 8.62
CA GLN A 4 7.81 -30.39 9.17
C GLN A 4 6.49 -30.50 8.39
N LYS A 5 5.44 -30.99 9.06
CA LYS A 5 4.08 -30.91 8.57
C LYS A 5 3.62 -29.46 8.73
N TRP A 6 3.65 -28.69 7.65
CA TRP A 6 3.10 -27.34 7.64
C TRP A 6 1.60 -27.45 7.39
N GLN A 7 0.80 -27.00 8.35
CA GLN A 7 -0.62 -26.75 8.12
C GLN A 7 -0.74 -25.27 7.75
N ILE A 8 -1.03 -25.00 6.48
CA ILE A 8 -1.11 -23.65 5.95
C ILE A 8 -2.59 -23.32 5.83
N ASP A 9 -3.11 -22.45 6.70
CA ASP A 9 -4.51 -22.00 6.62
C ASP A 9 -4.69 -21.02 5.45
N PRO A 10 -5.39 -21.39 4.36
CA PRO A 10 -5.61 -20.51 3.22
C PRO A 10 -6.44 -19.28 3.58
N GLU A 11 -7.33 -19.35 4.58
CA GLU A 11 -8.16 -18.22 4.99
C GLU A 11 -7.34 -17.12 5.67
N SER A 12 -6.32 -17.51 6.43
CA SER A 12 -5.42 -16.56 7.10
C SER A 12 -4.71 -15.64 6.11
N PHE A 13 -4.38 -16.12 4.91
CA PHE A 13 -3.84 -15.29 3.83
C PHE A 13 -4.85 -14.26 3.31
N GLY A 14 -6.11 -14.66 3.13
CA GLY A 14 -7.17 -13.74 2.72
C GLY A 14 -7.42 -12.64 3.77
N LYS A 15 -7.46 -13.02 5.05
CA LYS A 15 -7.60 -12.08 6.17
C LYS A 15 -6.41 -11.12 6.26
N ALA A 16 -5.18 -11.63 6.10
CA ALA A 16 -3.97 -10.82 6.07
C ALA A 16 -4.01 -9.84 4.89
N ALA A 17 -4.34 -10.31 3.68
CA ALA A 17 -4.47 -9.47 2.49
C ALA A 17 -5.48 -8.33 2.69
N GLY A 18 -6.63 -8.62 3.28
CA GLY A 18 -7.63 -7.60 3.58
C GLY A 18 -7.10 -6.51 4.52
N ARG A 19 -6.38 -6.91 5.58
CA ARG A 19 -5.76 -5.96 6.53
C ARG A 19 -4.65 -5.13 5.87
N THR A 20 -3.79 -5.77 5.08
CA THR A 20 -2.70 -5.11 4.33
C THR A 20 -3.28 -4.08 3.36
N GLN A 21 -4.29 -4.45 2.58
CA GLN A 21 -4.98 -3.54 1.67
C GLN A 21 -5.58 -2.35 2.43
N HIS A 22 -6.27 -2.60 3.54
CA HIS A 22 -6.88 -1.54 4.33
C HIS A 22 -5.86 -0.53 4.87
N VAL A 23 -4.63 -0.96 5.18
CA VAL A 23 -3.53 -0.04 5.54
C VAL A 23 -3.15 0.84 4.36
N ALA A 24 -2.97 0.27 3.16
CA ALA A 24 -2.69 1.04 1.94
C ALA A 24 -3.78 2.07 1.66
N ASP A 25 -5.05 1.66 1.72
CA ASP A 25 -6.20 2.53 1.46
C ASP A 25 -6.24 3.70 2.45
N ARG A 26 -5.99 3.44 3.74
CA ARG A 26 -5.98 4.49 4.78
C ARG A 26 -4.84 5.48 4.59
N ILE A 27 -3.64 5.02 4.24
CA ILE A 27 -2.51 5.91 3.96
C ILE A 27 -2.84 6.81 2.76
N GLY A 28 -3.35 6.22 1.67
CA GLY A 28 -3.76 6.95 0.48
C GLY A 28 -4.86 7.98 0.77
N ALA A 29 -5.87 7.60 1.56
CA ALA A 29 -6.97 8.48 1.93
C ALA A 29 -6.51 9.66 2.81
N VAL A 30 -5.62 9.42 3.77
CA VAL A 30 -5.06 10.51 4.61
C VAL A 30 -4.28 11.49 3.74
N TRP A 31 -3.39 11.00 2.86
CA TRP A 31 -2.64 11.86 1.96
C TRP A 31 -3.56 12.67 1.05
N SER A 32 -4.54 12.01 0.41
CA SER A 32 -5.51 12.67 -0.47
C SER A 32 -6.31 13.75 0.26
N LYS A 33 -6.73 13.50 1.51
CA LYS A 33 -7.46 14.49 2.33
C LYS A 33 -6.59 15.69 2.69
N LEU A 34 -5.33 15.46 3.06
CA LEU A 34 -4.39 16.55 3.37
C LEU A 34 -4.08 17.37 2.12
N ASP A 35 -3.81 16.72 1.00
CA ASP A 35 -3.46 17.37 -0.26
C ASP A 35 -4.62 18.21 -0.82
N SER A 36 -5.83 17.64 -0.84
CA SER A 36 -7.04 18.35 -1.26
C SER A 36 -7.42 19.49 -0.31
N GLY A 37 -7.30 19.28 1.00
CA GLY A 37 -7.54 20.32 1.99
C GLY A 37 -6.59 21.51 1.84
N LEU A 38 -5.31 21.23 1.60
CA LEU A 38 -4.32 22.28 1.31
C LEU A 38 -4.61 23.01 -0.01
N ALA A 39 -4.98 22.27 -1.06
CA ALA A 39 -5.32 22.87 -2.35
C ALA A 39 -6.51 23.84 -2.24
N ALA A 40 -7.52 23.48 -1.43
CA ALA A 40 -8.70 24.32 -1.19
C ALA A 40 -8.39 25.62 -0.43
N LEU A 41 -7.36 25.63 0.41
CA LEU A 41 -6.93 26.80 1.17
C LEU A 41 -6.05 27.78 0.36
N GLY A 42 -5.57 27.35 -0.82
CA GLY A 42 -4.66 28.14 -1.64
C GLY A 42 -3.26 28.29 -1.01
N SER A 43 -2.62 29.43 -1.29
CA SER A 43 -1.24 29.71 -0.88
C SER A 43 -1.20 30.73 0.29
N PRO A 44 -1.27 30.29 1.56
CA PRO A 44 -1.34 31.19 2.72
C PRO A 44 -0.04 31.97 2.98
N TRP A 45 1.07 31.59 2.34
CA TRP A 45 2.39 32.21 2.51
C TRP A 45 2.55 33.54 1.76
N GLY A 46 1.64 33.91 0.85
CA GLY A 46 1.68 35.17 0.12
C GLY A 46 2.85 35.30 -0.88
N THR A 47 3.07 36.51 -1.40
CA THR A 47 4.09 36.82 -2.42
C THR A 47 5.27 37.62 -1.90
N CYS A 48 5.36 37.84 -0.58
CA CYS A 48 6.50 38.53 0.02
C CYS A 48 7.74 37.63 0.03
N ARG A 49 8.93 38.22 0.21
CA ARG A 49 10.21 37.50 0.24
C ARG A 49 10.20 36.29 1.19
N THR A 50 9.62 36.44 2.38
CA THR A 50 9.52 35.35 3.37
C THR A 50 8.60 34.22 2.88
N GLY A 51 7.47 34.58 2.26
CA GLY A 51 6.54 33.63 1.69
C GLY A 51 7.12 32.84 0.52
N ASP A 52 7.80 33.54 -0.37
CA ASP A 52 8.52 32.93 -1.49
C ASP A 52 9.64 31.99 -1.00
N GLN A 53 10.44 32.44 -0.02
CA GLN A 53 11.47 31.60 0.59
C GLN A 53 10.90 30.37 1.29
N PHE A 54 9.72 30.45 1.90
CA PHE A 54 9.05 29.28 2.48
C PHE A 54 8.58 28.30 1.38
N ALA A 55 7.89 28.81 0.37
CA ALA A 55 7.26 27.98 -0.66
C ALA A 55 8.28 27.33 -1.60
N ASN A 56 9.21 28.13 -2.10
CA ASN A 56 10.18 27.75 -3.11
C ASN A 56 11.53 27.36 -2.52
N GLY A 57 11.91 27.94 -1.37
CA GLY A 57 13.17 27.62 -0.70
C GLY A 57 14.41 28.06 -1.48
N GLU A 58 15.57 27.96 -0.84
CA GLU A 58 16.83 28.17 -1.52
C GLU A 58 17.13 26.97 -2.45
N GLY A 59 17.52 27.25 -3.70
CA GLY A 59 17.77 26.21 -4.71
C GLY A 59 16.53 25.37 -5.06
N GLY A 60 15.32 25.88 -4.83
CA GLY A 60 14.07 25.18 -5.13
C GLY A 60 13.67 24.12 -4.10
N ASN A 61 14.30 24.09 -2.91
CA ASN A 61 14.05 23.09 -1.86
C ASN A 61 13.06 23.56 -0.79
N GLY A 62 12.03 24.30 -1.19
CA GLY A 62 10.97 24.79 -0.29
C GLY A 62 9.86 23.78 -0.03
N TYR A 63 8.85 24.25 0.71
CA TYR A 63 7.68 23.46 1.10
C TYR A 63 7.00 22.74 -0.08
N LEU A 64 6.87 23.39 -1.24
CA LEU A 64 6.19 22.81 -2.40
C LEU A 64 6.92 21.59 -2.95
N LYS A 65 8.25 21.60 -2.97
CA LYS A 65 9.06 20.46 -3.40
C LYS A 65 8.97 19.33 -2.39
N THR A 66 9.05 19.63 -1.09
CA THR A 66 8.88 18.63 -0.03
C THR A 66 7.51 17.97 -0.10
N LYS A 67 6.43 18.75 -0.24
CA LYS A 67 5.07 18.24 -0.41
C LYS A 67 4.97 17.30 -1.61
N THR A 68 5.54 17.69 -2.75
CA THR A 68 5.55 16.87 -3.97
C THR A 68 6.31 15.56 -3.75
N GLY A 69 7.49 15.61 -3.13
CA GLY A 69 8.30 14.43 -2.83
C GLY A 69 7.60 13.46 -1.87
N VAL A 70 6.96 13.97 -0.82
CA VAL A 70 6.16 13.14 0.10
C VAL A 70 5.00 12.49 -0.64
N GLY A 71 4.28 13.23 -1.48
CA GLY A 71 3.18 12.66 -2.28
C GLY A 71 3.64 11.55 -3.21
N GLN A 72 4.75 11.77 -3.93
CA GLN A 72 5.33 10.74 -4.79
C GLN A 72 5.77 9.50 -3.99
N GLY A 73 6.39 9.69 -2.81
CA GLY A 73 6.81 8.59 -1.94
C GLY A 73 5.66 7.80 -1.35
N LEU A 74 4.50 8.42 -1.12
CA LEU A 74 3.32 7.75 -0.57
C LEU A 74 2.46 7.11 -1.65
N VAL A 75 2.01 7.90 -2.64
CA VAL A 75 0.98 7.49 -3.61
C VAL A 75 1.50 7.38 -5.05
N GLY A 76 2.77 7.73 -5.30
CA GLY A 76 3.38 7.52 -6.62
C GLY A 76 3.54 6.05 -6.98
N PRO A 77 3.88 5.71 -8.24
CA PRO A 77 3.88 4.33 -8.73
C PRO A 77 4.81 3.38 -7.97
N GLN A 78 5.95 3.88 -7.51
CA GLN A 78 6.91 3.15 -6.65
C GLN A 78 6.76 3.51 -5.17
N GLY A 79 5.65 4.19 -4.82
CA GLY A 79 5.37 4.65 -3.48
C GLY A 79 4.89 3.54 -2.55
N MET A 80 4.66 3.92 -1.30
CA MET A 80 4.26 3.01 -0.24
C MET A 80 2.89 2.36 -0.50
N VAL A 81 1.90 3.12 -0.97
CA VAL A 81 0.52 2.62 -1.17
C VAL A 81 0.48 1.51 -2.22
N PRO A 82 1.00 1.68 -3.45
CA PRO A 82 1.04 0.58 -4.43
C PRO A 82 1.89 -0.61 -3.95
N SER A 83 3.00 -0.37 -3.27
CA SER A 83 3.86 -1.44 -2.76
C SER A 83 3.14 -2.32 -1.74
N ILE A 84 2.38 -1.71 -0.81
CA ILE A 84 1.57 -2.43 0.17
C ILE A 84 0.38 -3.13 -0.53
N GLY A 85 -0.24 -2.50 -1.54
CA GLY A 85 -1.28 -3.13 -2.36
C GLY A 85 -0.77 -4.39 -3.07
N ASN A 86 0.42 -4.34 -3.68
CA ASN A 86 1.05 -5.50 -4.31
C ASN A 86 1.34 -6.62 -3.31
N LEU A 87 1.71 -6.27 -2.07
CA LEU A 87 1.87 -7.26 -1.00
C LEU A 87 0.53 -7.93 -0.64
N ALA A 88 -0.56 -7.14 -0.54
CA ALA A 88 -1.90 -7.68 -0.33
C ALA A 88 -2.31 -8.63 -1.47
N ASP A 89 -2.06 -8.26 -2.72
CA ASP A 89 -2.29 -9.12 -3.88
C ASP A 89 -1.50 -10.43 -3.81
N GLY A 90 -0.22 -10.36 -3.43
CA GLY A 90 0.63 -11.52 -3.23
C GLY A 90 0.08 -12.46 -2.14
N GLN A 91 -0.44 -11.89 -1.06
CA GLN A 91 -1.11 -12.64 0.01
C GLN A 91 -2.37 -13.35 -0.52
N ARG A 92 -3.25 -12.67 -1.28
CA ARG A 92 -4.45 -13.30 -1.88
C ARG A 92 -4.08 -14.46 -2.79
N LYS A 93 -3.14 -14.23 -3.72
CA LYS A 93 -2.66 -15.25 -4.67
C LYS A 93 -2.05 -16.46 -3.95
N THR A 94 -1.36 -16.23 -2.85
CA THR A 94 -0.82 -17.34 -2.03
C THR A 94 -1.94 -18.14 -1.40
N GLY A 95 -2.94 -17.48 -0.80
CA GLY A 95 -4.11 -18.15 -0.22
C GLY A 95 -4.87 -18.99 -1.25
N GLU A 96 -5.07 -18.46 -2.46
CA GLU A 96 -5.70 -19.18 -3.59
C GLU A 96 -4.90 -20.43 -3.97
N LYS A 97 -3.58 -20.30 -4.19
CA LYS A 97 -2.71 -21.43 -4.53
C LYS A 97 -2.70 -22.53 -3.47
N VAL A 98 -2.67 -22.16 -2.19
CA VAL A 98 -2.70 -23.14 -1.10
C VAL A 98 -4.02 -23.91 -1.13
N ARG A 99 -5.15 -23.21 -1.30
CA ARG A 99 -6.47 -23.84 -1.41
C ARG A 99 -6.57 -24.79 -2.61
N GLU A 100 -6.00 -24.41 -3.76
CA GLU A 100 -5.91 -25.28 -4.93
C GLU A 100 -5.12 -26.56 -4.64
N PHE A 101 -3.98 -26.45 -3.95
CA PHE A 101 -3.20 -27.62 -3.55
C PHE A 101 -3.94 -28.53 -2.57
N GLU A 102 -4.65 -27.96 -1.59
CA GLU A 102 -5.43 -28.75 -0.63
C GLU A 102 -6.58 -29.51 -1.31
N THR A 103 -7.33 -28.83 -2.17
CA THR A 103 -8.45 -29.44 -2.92
C THR A 103 -7.97 -30.48 -3.93
N GLY A 104 -6.87 -30.21 -4.64
CA GLY A 104 -6.24 -31.16 -5.56
C GLY A 104 -5.71 -32.41 -4.85
N ASN A 105 -5.10 -32.26 -3.67
CA ASN A 105 -4.69 -33.38 -2.84
C ASN A 105 -5.91 -34.17 -2.35
N ALA A 106 -6.92 -33.52 -1.78
CA ALA A 106 -8.14 -34.18 -1.31
C ALA A 106 -8.87 -34.96 -2.42
N GLY A 107 -8.86 -34.46 -3.66
CA GLY A 107 -9.42 -35.16 -4.82
C GLY A 107 -8.67 -36.44 -5.20
N ARG A 108 -7.34 -36.48 -5.02
CA ARG A 108 -6.51 -37.66 -5.30
C ARG A 108 -6.57 -38.74 -4.21
N PHE A 109 -6.98 -38.38 -2.99
CA PHE A 109 -7.14 -39.32 -1.87
C PHE A 109 -8.57 -39.88 -1.73
N LYS A 110 -9.52 -39.49 -2.60
CA LYS A 110 -10.82 -40.19 -2.64
C LYS A 110 -10.60 -41.60 -3.19
N PRO A 111 -10.98 -42.67 -2.45
CA PRO A 111 -10.86 -44.02 -2.96
C PRO A 111 -11.70 -44.14 -4.23
N LYS A 112 -11.11 -44.72 -5.29
CA LYS A 112 -11.88 -45.14 -6.46
C LYS A 112 -12.91 -46.16 -5.97
N LYS A 113 -14.19 -45.83 -6.12
CA LYS A 113 -15.28 -46.79 -5.98
C LYS A 113 -15.20 -47.81 -7.11
#